data_AF-A0A2S5KIH5-F1
#
_entry.id   AF-A0A2S5KIH5-F1
#
_cell.length_a   1.000
_cell.length_b   1.000
_cell.length_c   1.000
_cell.angle_alpha   90.00
_cell.angle_beta   90.00
_cell.angle_gamma   90.00
#
_symmetry.space_group_name_H-M   'P 1'
#
loop_
_entity.id
_entity.type
_entity.pdbx_description
1 polymer ?
#
loop_
_entity_poly.entity_id
_entity_poly.type
_entity_poly.pdbx_seq_one_letter_code
_entity_poly.pdbx_strand_id
1 'polypeptide(L)'
;MSSTSSFIEYGEQLDQRLRDMERNVPEEQLFAYSYLMGHISLVTYEEGTDVAEFNLRMNEAIEQAFNVDRLSEDDKSLISHLWHQIKA
;
A
#
# COMPACT_ATOMS: atom_id res chain seq x y z
N MET A 1 26.59 -5.64 8.73
CA MET A 1 25.16 -6.01 8.73
C MET A 1 24.42 -4.70 8.56
N SER A 2 23.79 -4.47 7.42
CA SER A 2 22.92 -3.29 7.29
C SER A 2 21.72 -3.53 8.18
N SER A 3 21.53 -2.67 9.18
CA SER A 3 20.26 -2.64 9.90
C SER A 3 19.22 -2.10 8.93
N THR A 4 18.27 -2.93 8.51
CA THR A 4 17.10 -2.48 7.75
C THR A 4 16.36 -1.44 8.58
N SER A 5 15.96 -0.32 7.98
CA SER A 5 15.23 0.72 8.72
C SER A 5 13.82 0.24 9.05
N SER A 6 13.26 0.76 10.15
CA SER A 6 11.87 0.45 10.54
C SER A 6 10.85 0.84 9.47
N PHE A 7 11.21 1.77 8.58
CA PHE A 7 10.45 2.11 7.37
C PHE A 7 10.36 0.93 6.40
N ILE A 8 11.49 0.32 6.03
CA ILE A 8 11.53 -0.79 5.07
C ILE A 8 10.88 -2.03 5.69
N GLU A 9 11.20 -2.34 6.94
CA GLU A 9 10.57 -3.47 7.66
C GLU A 9 9.05 -3.33 7.72
N TYR A 10 8.55 -2.11 7.92
CA TYR A 10 7.11 -1.85 7.93
C TYR A 10 6.48 -2.01 6.54
N GLY A 11 7.13 -1.52 5.48
CA GLY A 11 6.68 -1.73 4.10
C GLY A 11 6.59 -3.21 3.72
N GLU A 12 7.61 -4.00 4.06
CA GLU A 12 7.61 -5.45 3.84
C GLU A 12 6.50 -6.17 4.64
N GLN A 13 6.25 -5.75 5.88
CA GLN A 13 5.16 -6.29 6.70
C GLN A 13 3.78 -5.99 6.08
N LEU A 14 3.58 -4.79 5.55
CA LEU A 14 2.34 -4.39 4.89
C LEU A 14 2.11 -5.17 3.59
N ASP A 15 3.14 -5.34 2.76
CA ASP A 15 3.05 -6.16 1.53
C ASP A 15 2.66 -7.60 1.87
N GLN A 16 3.33 -8.21 2.86
CA GLN A 16 3.01 -9.56 3.30
C GLN A 16 1.59 -9.69 3.84
N ARG A 17 1.14 -8.73 4.67
CA ARG A 17 -0.24 -8.70 5.18
C ARG A 17 -1.26 -8.63 4.05
N LEU A 18 -1.00 -7.81 3.03
CA LEU A 18 -1.89 -7.67 1.90
C LEU A 18 -1.92 -8.96 1.04
N ARG A 19 -0.78 -9.62 0.83
CA ARG A 19 -0.71 -10.93 0.15
C ARG A 19 -1.48 -12.01 0.87
N ASP A 20 -1.46 -12.02 2.20
CA ASP A 20 -2.20 -13.00 2.98
C ASP A 20 -3.72 -12.75 2.91
N MET A 21 -4.14 -11.48 2.85
CA MET A 21 -5.53 -11.09 2.63
C MET A 21 -6.01 -11.43 1.20
N GLU A 22 -5.19 -11.19 0.18
CA GLU A 22 -5.51 -11.41 -1.24
C GLU A 22 -5.91 -12.87 -1.55
N ARG A 23 -5.35 -13.86 -0.84
CA ARG A 23 -5.55 -15.30 -1.14
C ARG A 23 -6.99 -15.77 -1.18
N ASN A 24 -7.93 -15.05 -0.54
CA ASN A 24 -9.33 -15.45 -0.43
C ASN A 24 -10.31 -14.39 -0.96
N VAL A 25 -9.85 -13.41 -1.73
CA VAL A 25 -10.74 -12.35 -2.24
C VAL A 25 -11.34 -12.69 -3.60
N PRO A 26 -12.53 -12.16 -3.92
CA PRO A 26 -13.10 -12.27 -5.25
C PRO A 26 -12.21 -11.63 -6.33
N GLU A 27 -12.29 -12.13 -7.57
CA GLU A 27 -11.48 -11.65 -8.70
C GLU A 27 -11.66 -10.15 -8.95
N GLU A 28 -12.88 -9.64 -8.80
CA GLU A 28 -13.19 -8.22 -8.96
C GLU A 28 -12.45 -7.30 -7.97
N GLN A 29 -11.95 -7.84 -6.85
CA GLN A 29 -11.20 -7.07 -5.86
C GLN A 29 -9.69 -7.14 -6.07
N LEU A 30 -9.19 -8.12 -6.83
CA LEU A 30 -7.75 -8.35 -7.01
C LEU A 30 -7.02 -7.12 -7.56
N PHE A 31 -7.70 -6.31 -8.37
CA PHE A 31 -7.15 -5.05 -8.85
C PHE A 31 -6.71 -4.13 -7.69
N ALA A 32 -7.59 -3.89 -6.71
CA ALA A 32 -7.30 -3.00 -5.58
C ALA A 32 -6.15 -3.53 -4.71
N TYR A 33 -6.05 -4.85 -4.55
CA TYR A 33 -4.95 -5.51 -3.85
C TYR A 33 -3.63 -5.30 -4.59
N SER A 34 -3.56 -5.71 -5.85
CA SER A 34 -2.36 -5.57 -6.68
C SER A 34 -1.92 -4.11 -6.84
N TYR A 35 -2.89 -3.19 -6.94
CA TYR A 35 -2.64 -1.75 -7.02
C TYR A 35 -1.95 -1.22 -5.76
N LEU A 36 -2.46 -1.59 -4.58
CA LEU A 36 -1.89 -1.17 -3.31
C LEU A 36 -0.51 -1.83 -3.05
N MET A 37 -0.30 -3.09 -3.44
CA MET A 37 1.05 -3.72 -3.40
C MET A 37 2.06 -2.93 -4.24
N GLY A 38 1.66 -2.47 -5.43
CA GLY A 38 2.50 -1.66 -6.29
C GLY A 38 2.98 -0.38 -5.59
N HIS A 39 2.07 0.35 -4.95
CA HIS A 39 2.41 1.55 -4.20
C HIS A 39 3.27 1.28 -2.97
N ILE A 40 2.98 0.20 -2.21
CA ILE A 40 3.81 -0.22 -1.09
C ILE A 40 5.24 -0.50 -1.57
N SER A 41 5.41 -1.23 -2.68
CA SER A 41 6.72 -1.54 -3.23
C SER A 41 7.48 -0.28 -3.66
N LEU A 42 6.79 0.70 -4.27
CA LEU A 42 7.40 1.95 -4.70
C LEU A 42 7.87 2.79 -3.52
N VAL A 43 6.99 3.01 -2.53
CA VAL A 43 7.33 3.78 -1.33
C VAL A 43 8.45 3.10 -0.54
N THR A 44 8.40 1.77 -0.40
CA THR A 44 9.47 1.00 0.26
C THR A 44 10.82 1.18 -0.42
N TYR A 45 10.84 1.19 -1.77
CA TYR A 45 12.06 1.37 -2.56
C TYR A 45 12.69 2.77 -2.42
N GLU A 46 11.90 3.80 -2.13
CA GLU A 46 12.44 5.15 -1.92
C GLU A 46 13.26 5.30 -0.64
N GLU A 47 13.18 4.31 0.26
CA GLU A 47 13.77 4.31 1.60
C GLU A 47 13.33 5.50 2.47
N GLY A 48 13.36 5.30 3.78
CA GLY A 48 12.94 6.30 4.73
C GLY A 48 13.31 5.92 6.15
N THR A 49 12.87 6.75 7.10
CA THR A 49 13.36 6.71 8.47
C THR A 49 12.46 5.89 9.37
N ASP A 50 11.15 6.14 9.34
CA ASP A 50 10.20 5.55 10.29
C ASP A 50 8.81 5.27 9.71
N VAL A 51 7.96 4.66 10.53
CA VAL A 51 6.58 4.27 10.19
C VAL A 51 5.69 5.48 9.90
N ALA A 52 5.91 6.62 10.56
CA ALA A 52 5.09 7.81 10.34
C ALA A 52 5.38 8.41 8.96
N GLU A 53 6.66 8.46 8.58
CA GLU A 53 7.10 8.86 7.24
C GLU A 53 6.55 7.92 6.17
N PHE A 54 6.59 6.60 6.39
CA PHE A 54 6.02 5.62 5.45
C PHE A 54 4.53 5.88 5.20
N ASN A 55 3.76 6.05 6.28
CA ASN A 55 2.33 6.30 6.20
C ASN A 55 2.00 7.61 5.50
N LEU A 56 2.78 8.67 5.73
CA LEU A 56 2.63 9.93 5.03
C LEU A 56 2.84 9.76 3.52
N ARG A 57 3.98 9.16 3.12
CA ARG A 57 4.30 8.94 1.70
C ARG A 57 3.29 8.04 1.00
N MET A 58 2.78 7.01 1.67
CA MET A 58 1.71 6.17 1.13
C MET A 58 0.40 6.95 0.90
N ASN A 59 -0.01 7.80 1.84
CA ASN A 59 -1.21 8.64 1.64
C ASN A 59 -1.02 9.56 0.42
N GLU A 60 0.12 10.23 0.33
CA GLU A 60 0.43 11.13 -0.79
C GLU A 60 0.48 10.39 -2.12
N ALA A 61 1.11 9.20 -2.18
CA ALA A 61 1.19 8.38 -3.38
C ALA A 61 -0.20 7.94 -3.88
N ILE A 62 -1.06 7.47 -2.97
CA ILE A 62 -2.43 7.06 -3.31
C ILE A 62 -3.26 8.26 -3.77
N GLU A 63 -3.22 9.38 -3.05
CA GLU A 63 -3.96 10.60 -3.42
C GLU A 63 -3.52 11.15 -4.77
N GLN A 64 -2.22 11.19 -5.04
CA GLN A 64 -1.69 11.62 -6.33
C GLN A 64 -2.14 10.67 -7.45
N ALA A 65 -2.06 9.36 -7.23
CA ALA A 65 -2.43 8.39 -8.23
C ALA A 65 -3.93 8.42 -8.54
N PHE A 66 -4.80 8.66 -7.56
CA PHE A 66 -6.25 8.84 -7.78
C PHE A 66 -6.61 10.06 -8.65
N ASN A 67 -5.76 11.08 -8.67
CA ASN A 67 -5.94 12.27 -9.50
C ASN A 67 -5.46 12.07 -10.95
N VAL A 68 -4.59 11.10 -11.19
CA VAL A 68 -3.99 10.82 -12.50
C VAL A 68 -4.65 9.63 -13.19
N ASP A 69 -4.88 8.57 -12.42
CA ASP A 69 -5.44 7.32 -12.91
C ASP A 69 -6.96 7.44 -13.07
N ARG A 70 -7.48 6.84 -14.15
CA ARG A 70 -8.93 6.79 -14.41
C ARG A 70 -9.59 5.65 -13.64
N LEU A 71 -9.37 5.61 -12.32
CA LEU A 71 -10.00 4.64 -11.43
C LEU A 71 -11.49 4.93 -11.26
N SER A 72 -12.29 3.88 -11.12
CA SER A 72 -13.69 4.03 -10.72
C SER A 72 -13.77 4.51 -9.26
N GLU A 73 -14.90 5.08 -8.87
CA GLU A 73 -15.12 5.46 -7.47
C GLU A 73 -15.17 4.23 -6.53
N ASP A 74 -15.62 3.08 -7.05
CA ASP A 74 -15.62 1.82 -6.31
C ASP A 74 -14.19 1.33 -6.05
N ASP A 75 -13.31 1.41 -7.05
CA ASP A 75 -11.89 1.05 -6.89
C ASP A 75 -11.20 1.98 -5.88
N LYS A 76 -11.42 3.29 -5.98
CA LYS A 76 -10.84 4.27 -5.04
C LYS A 76 -11.30 4.01 -3.61
N SER A 77 -12.59 3.72 -3.44
CA SER A 77 -13.18 3.39 -2.13
C SER A 77 -12.56 2.11 -1.56
N LEU A 78 -12.43 1.06 -2.37
CA LEU A 78 -11.84 -0.21 -1.94
C LEU A 78 -10.36 -0.06 -1.60
N ILE A 79 -9.56 0.61 -2.44
CA ILE A 79 -8.12 0.86 -2.18
C ILE A 79 -7.95 1.66 -0.88
N SER A 80 -8.76 2.70 -0.68
CA SER A 80 -8.71 3.50 0.55
C SER A 80 -9.05 2.66 1.78
N HIS A 81 -10.11 1.83 1.70
CA HIS A 81 -10.50 0.93 2.77
C HIS A 81 -9.40 -0.07 3.11
N LEU A 82 -8.82 -0.72 2.10
CA LEU A 82 -7.71 -1.67 2.27
C LEU A 82 -6.51 -1.00 2.92
N TRP A 83 -6.13 0.20 2.47
CA TRP A 83 -5.03 0.94 3.06
C TRP A 83 -5.26 1.24 4.55
N HIS A 84 -6.46 1.72 4.90
CA HIS A 84 -6.83 1.94 6.30
C HIS A 84 -6.82 0.65 7.13
N GLN A 85 -7.21 -0.47 6.55
CA GLN A 85 -7.26 -1.77 7.23
C GLN A 85 -5.86 -2.33 7.52
N ILE A 86 -4.92 -2.24 6.57
CA ILE A 86 -3.60 -2.87 6.73
C ILE A 86 -2.65 -2.08 7.61
N LYS A 87 -2.82 -0.75 7.68
CA LYS A 87 -1.95 0.13 8.49
C LYS A 87 -2.34 0.21 9.97
N ALA A 88 -3.52 -0.28 10.32
CA ALA A 88 -4.04 -0.38 11.69
C ALA A 88 -3.41 -1.57 12.44
#